data_AF-A0A5C9AYD8-F1
#
_entry.id   AF-A0A5C9AYD8-F1
#
_cell.length_a   1.000
_cell.length_b   1.000
_cell.length_c   1.000
_cell.angle_alpha   90.00
_cell.angle_beta   90.00
_cell.angle_gamma   90.00
#
_symmetry.space_group_name_H-M   'P 1'
#
loop_
_entity.id
_entity.type
_entity.pdbx_description
1 polymer ?
#
loop_
_entity_poly.entity_id
_entity_poly.type
_entity_poly.pdbx_seq_one_letter_code
_entity_poly.pdbx_strand_id
1 'polypeptide(L)'
;MQRLLPLTLMFLSANVLAGPFDKGDAKQGKTTHQKLCADCHVAKFGGDGSKIYTRAERRVKNASALAQQITACNAMLGTNLFPEDELHLAAYLNGQYYKFK
;
A
#
# COMPACT_ATOMS: atom_id res chain seq x y z
N MET A 1 50.31 0.77 -38.45
CA MET A 1 49.45 -0.31 -37.95
C MET A 1 48.90 0.11 -36.60
N GLN A 2 47.78 0.84 -36.54
CA GLN A 2 47.20 1.30 -35.27
C GLN A 2 46.07 0.33 -34.89
N ARG A 3 46.33 -0.53 -33.90
CA ARG A 3 45.34 -1.46 -33.36
C ARG A 3 44.28 -0.66 -32.58
N LEU A 4 43.05 -0.63 -33.07
CA LEU A 4 41.89 -0.12 -32.35
C LEU A 4 41.43 -1.19 -31.34
N LEU A 5 41.52 -0.86 -30.05
CA LEU A 5 41.05 -1.69 -28.95
C LEU A 5 39.54 -1.44 -28.73
N PRO A 6 38.68 -2.48 -28.69
CA PRO A 6 37.24 -2.27 -28.55
C PRO A 6 36.90 -1.96 -27.09
N LEU A 7 36.35 -0.77 -26.85
CA LEU A 7 35.81 -0.36 -25.55
C LEU A 7 34.52 -1.14 -25.28
N THR A 8 34.59 -2.12 -24.39
CA THR A 8 33.44 -2.94 -24.00
C THR A 8 32.53 -2.11 -23.09
N LEU A 9 31.35 -1.74 -23.59
CA LEU A 9 30.35 -0.98 -22.85
C LEU A 9 29.62 -1.91 -21.87
N MET A 10 29.95 -1.81 -20.58
CA MET A 10 29.30 -2.55 -19.50
C MET A 10 27.95 -1.91 -19.19
N PHE A 11 26.85 -2.56 -19.58
CA PHE A 11 25.49 -2.13 -19.24
C PHE A 11 25.22 -2.38 -17.75
N LEU A 12 25.01 -1.31 -16.99
CA LEU A 12 24.57 -1.37 -15.60
C LEU A 12 23.04 -1.48 -15.57
N SER A 13 22.51 -2.67 -15.29
CA SER A 13 21.07 -2.87 -15.10
C SER A 13 20.64 -2.25 -13.76
N ALA A 14 19.91 -1.14 -13.81
CA ALA A 14 19.24 -0.59 -12.63
C ALA A 14 18.04 -1.48 -12.28
N ASN A 15 18.16 -2.26 -11.20
CA ASN A 15 17.01 -2.96 -10.61
C ASN A 15 16.10 -1.90 -9.97
N VAL A 16 15.00 -1.56 -10.63
CA VAL A 16 13.90 -0.81 -9.99
C VAL A 16 13.26 -1.75 -8.97
N LEU A 17 13.57 -1.55 -7.69
CA LEU A 17 12.84 -2.18 -6.59
C LEU A 17 11.45 -1.53 -6.54
N ALA A 18 10.44 -2.23 -7.06
CA ALA A 18 9.05 -1.84 -6.88
C ALA A 18 8.71 -1.92 -5.38
N GLY A 19 8.13 -0.85 -4.85
CA GLY A 19 7.60 -0.79 -3.50
C GLY A 19 6.36 -1.67 -3.32
N PRO A 20 5.95 -1.91 -2.07
CA PRO A 20 4.74 -2.65 -1.80
C PRO A 20 3.51 -1.90 -2.34
N PHE A 21 2.63 -2.66 -3.00
CA PHE A 21 1.36 -2.18 -3.56
C PHE A 21 1.47 -1.23 -4.75
N ASP A 22 2.62 -1.17 -5.44
CA ASP A 22 2.84 -0.30 -6.61
C ASP A 22 1.86 -0.51 -7.78
N LYS A 23 1.23 -1.69 -7.84
CA LYS A 23 0.21 -2.01 -8.84
C LYS A 23 -1.20 -1.52 -8.45
N GLY A 24 -1.37 -0.97 -7.26
CA GLY A 24 -2.66 -0.47 -6.77
C GLY A 24 -2.92 0.99 -7.17
N ASP A 25 -4.17 1.31 -7.47
CA ASP A 25 -4.62 2.69 -7.69
C ASP A 25 -5.01 3.32 -6.34
N ALA A 26 -4.12 4.16 -5.80
CA ALA A 26 -4.35 4.84 -4.52
C ALA A 26 -5.57 5.80 -4.54
N LYS A 27 -5.97 6.31 -5.71
CA LYS A 27 -7.16 7.17 -5.81
C LYS A 27 -8.43 6.33 -5.67
N GLN A 28 -8.50 5.18 -6.32
CA GLN A 28 -9.58 4.22 -6.11
C GLN A 28 -9.61 3.72 -4.66
N GLY A 29 -8.44 3.38 -4.11
CA GLY A 29 -8.30 2.97 -2.70
C GLY A 29 -8.82 4.02 -1.71
N LYS A 30 -8.56 5.31 -1.97
CA LYS A 30 -9.10 6.41 -1.17
C LYS A 30 -10.64 6.44 -1.22
N THR A 31 -11.23 6.30 -2.40
CA THR A 31 -12.69 6.28 -2.55
C THR A 31 -13.31 5.11 -1.80
N THR A 32 -12.74 3.92 -1.93
CA THR A 32 -13.19 2.72 -1.21
C THR A 32 -13.05 2.89 0.30
N HIS A 33 -11.92 3.45 0.77
CA HIS A 33 -11.69 3.74 2.18
C HIS A 33 -12.76 4.68 2.76
N GLN A 34 -13.04 5.77 2.06
CA GLN A 34 -14.06 6.74 2.47
C GLN A 34 -15.44 6.11 2.55
N LYS A 35 -15.78 5.24 1.59
CA LYS A 35 -17.10 4.61 1.51
C LYS A 35 -17.31 3.49 2.54
N LEU A 36 -16.28 2.71 2.87
CA LEU A 36 -16.44 1.44 3.60
C LEU A 36 -15.73 1.40 4.95
N CYS A 37 -14.69 2.21 5.16
CA CYS A 37 -13.84 2.11 6.35
C CYS A 37 -13.94 3.35 7.26
N ALA A 38 -14.05 4.53 6.67
CA ALA A 38 -13.92 5.80 7.38
C ALA A 38 -14.97 5.95 8.50
N ASP A 39 -16.25 5.69 8.23
CA ASP A 39 -17.34 5.95 9.19
C ASP A 39 -17.17 5.16 10.49
N CYS A 40 -16.88 3.87 10.40
CA CYS A 40 -16.63 3.02 11.58
C CYS A 40 -15.36 3.46 12.33
N HIS A 41 -14.33 3.90 11.61
CA HIS A 41 -13.11 4.38 12.24
C HIS A 41 -13.31 5.72 12.94
N VAL A 42 -14.08 6.64 12.34
CA VAL A 42 -14.48 7.91 12.98
C VAL A 42 -15.31 7.62 14.22
N ALA A 43 -16.31 6.73 14.13
CA ALA A 43 -17.15 6.37 15.28
C ALA A 43 -16.32 5.78 16.44
N LYS A 44 -15.28 4.99 16.14
CA LYS A 44 -14.46 4.32 17.15
C LYS A 44 -13.32 5.18 17.72
N PHE A 45 -12.71 6.02 16.89
CA PHE A 45 -11.48 6.73 17.26
C PHE A 45 -11.64 8.26 17.33
N GLY A 46 -12.78 8.78 16.87
CA GLY A 46 -13.08 10.20 16.78
C GLY A 46 -12.25 10.93 15.71
N GLY A 47 -12.49 12.24 15.58
CA GLY A 47 -11.80 13.08 14.60
C GLY A 47 -12.05 12.61 13.17
N ASP A 48 -10.98 12.47 12.38
CA ASP A 48 -11.02 11.95 11.02
C ASP A 48 -10.89 10.41 10.94
N GLY A 49 -10.92 9.72 12.08
CA GLY A 49 -10.76 8.26 12.17
C GLY A 49 -9.34 7.75 11.90
N SER A 50 -8.38 8.61 11.56
CA SER A 50 -7.03 8.20 11.14
C SER A 50 -6.18 7.62 12.27
N LYS A 51 -6.55 7.84 13.53
CA LYS A 51 -5.84 7.30 14.71
C LYS A 51 -5.69 5.79 14.69
N ILE A 52 -6.57 5.07 13.99
CA ILE A 52 -6.40 3.62 13.82
C ILE A 52 -5.07 3.27 13.12
N TYR A 53 -4.60 4.14 12.21
CA TYR A 53 -3.39 3.98 11.42
C TYR A 53 -2.15 4.65 12.05
N THR A 54 -2.34 5.70 12.86
CA THR A 54 -1.24 6.58 13.30
C THR A 54 -0.83 6.42 14.77
N ARG A 55 -1.68 5.84 15.63
CA ARG A 55 -1.37 5.68 17.06
C ARG A 55 -0.13 4.81 17.32
N ALA A 56 0.57 5.08 18.43
CA ALA A 56 1.87 4.47 18.76
C ALA A 56 1.80 2.94 18.82
N GLU A 57 0.75 2.42 19.46
CA GLU A 57 0.47 1.00 19.65
C GLU A 57 -0.30 0.37 18.47
N ARG A 58 -0.24 0.95 17.27
CA ARG A 58 -0.83 0.35 16.05
C ARG A 58 -0.29 -1.07 15.81
N ARG A 59 -1.17 -2.01 15.44
CA ARG A 59 -0.85 -3.44 15.25
C ARG A 59 -0.16 -3.74 13.92
N VAL A 60 -0.55 -3.05 12.86
CA VAL A 60 0.03 -3.22 11.53
C VAL A 60 1.41 -2.57 11.51
N LYS A 61 2.48 -3.34 11.27
CA LYS A 61 3.88 -2.86 11.32
C LYS A 61 4.66 -3.06 10.03
N ASN A 62 4.12 -3.75 9.02
CA ASN A 62 4.74 -3.95 7.72
C ASN A 62 3.67 -4.15 6.62
N ALA A 63 4.11 -4.19 5.35
CA ALA A 63 3.21 -4.31 4.20
C ALA A 63 2.38 -5.60 4.23
N SER A 64 2.98 -6.76 4.53
CA SER A 64 2.25 -8.03 4.61
C SER A 64 1.13 -7.97 5.65
N ALA A 65 1.41 -7.41 6.83
CA ALA A 65 0.42 -7.22 7.88
C ALA A 65 -0.70 -6.23 7.48
N LEU A 66 -0.40 -5.22 6.65
CA LEU A 66 -1.42 -4.30 6.12
C LEU A 66 -2.37 -5.02 5.18
N ALA A 67 -1.84 -5.79 4.22
CA ALA A 67 -2.64 -6.58 3.30
C ALA A 67 -3.55 -7.56 4.06
N GLN A 68 -2.97 -8.31 5.00
CA GLN A 68 -3.73 -9.24 5.85
C GLN A 68 -4.82 -8.55 6.66
N GLN A 69 -4.54 -7.37 7.22
CA GLN A 69 -5.54 -6.62 7.98
C GLN A 69 -6.70 -6.16 7.10
N ILE A 70 -6.44 -5.77 5.85
CA ILE A 70 -7.46 -5.39 4.87
C ILE A 70 -8.32 -6.61 4.50
N THR A 71 -7.70 -7.73 4.14
CA THR A 71 -8.42 -8.98 3.83
C THR A 71 -9.28 -9.45 5.00
N ALA A 72 -8.75 -9.36 6.23
CA ALA A 72 -9.52 -9.69 7.43
C ALA A 72 -10.72 -8.75 7.63
N CYS A 73 -10.55 -7.44 7.42
CA CYS A 73 -11.67 -6.49 7.46
C CYS A 73 -12.72 -6.83 6.39
N ASN A 74 -12.29 -7.13 5.15
CA ASN A 74 -13.19 -7.48 4.06
C ASN A 74 -14.05 -8.71 4.41
N ALA A 75 -13.41 -9.76 4.91
CA ALA A 75 -14.08 -11.00 5.31
C ALA A 75 -15.02 -10.77 6.50
N MET A 76 -14.56 -10.09 7.55
CA MET A 76 -15.35 -9.87 8.77
C MET A 76 -16.57 -8.97 8.55
N LEU A 77 -16.45 -7.99 7.66
CA LEU A 77 -17.51 -7.03 7.36
C LEU A 77 -18.39 -7.45 6.17
N GLY A 78 -18.01 -8.51 5.45
CA GLY A 78 -18.73 -8.99 4.28
C GLY A 78 -18.80 -7.96 3.15
N THR A 79 -17.76 -7.14 2.97
CA THR A 79 -17.78 -6.05 1.98
C THR A 79 -17.64 -6.52 0.54
N ASN A 80 -17.32 -7.80 0.32
CA ASN A 80 -17.16 -8.42 -1.00
C ASN A 80 -16.19 -7.67 -1.93
N LEU A 81 -15.13 -7.08 -1.36
CA LEU A 81 -14.07 -6.46 -2.15
C LEU A 81 -13.33 -7.54 -2.95
N PHE A 82 -13.04 -7.25 -4.21
CA PHE A 82 -12.16 -8.10 -5.00
C PHE A 82 -10.69 -7.89 -4.58
N PRO A 83 -9.80 -8.84 -4.88
CA PRO A 83 -8.38 -8.72 -4.55
C PRO A 83 -7.73 -7.42 -5.07
N GLU A 84 -8.18 -6.94 -6.23
CA GLU A 84 -7.71 -5.69 -6.84
C GLU A 84 -8.12 -4.47 -6.01
N ASP A 85 -9.35 -4.46 -5.47
CA ASP A 85 -9.83 -3.39 -4.60
C ASP A 85 -9.09 -3.37 -3.27
N GLU A 86 -8.79 -4.55 -2.71
CA GLU A 86 -7.95 -4.67 -1.51
C GLU A 86 -6.53 -4.11 -1.76
N LEU A 87 -5.98 -4.37 -2.95
CA LEU A 87 -4.69 -3.85 -3.37
C LEU A 87 -4.71 -2.32 -3.54
N HIS A 88 -5.78 -1.76 -4.13
CA HIS A 88 -5.98 -0.32 -4.23
C HIS A 88 -6.06 0.34 -2.85
N LEU A 89 -6.81 -0.28 -1.92
CA LEU A 89 -6.91 0.17 -0.55
C LEU A 89 -5.56 0.11 0.18
N ALA A 90 -4.79 -0.95 -0.03
CA ALA A 90 -3.45 -1.10 0.54
C ALA A 90 -2.49 -0.02 0.00
N ALA A 91 -2.54 0.27 -1.30
CA ALA A 91 -1.77 1.35 -1.92
C ALA A 91 -2.10 2.72 -1.31
N TYR A 92 -3.39 3.03 -1.14
CA TYR A 92 -3.82 4.26 -0.49
C TYR A 92 -3.35 4.35 0.96
N LEU A 93 -3.61 3.33 1.78
CA LEU A 93 -3.26 3.35 3.20
C LEU A 93 -1.75 3.37 3.40
N ASN A 94 -0.99 2.62 2.60
CA ASN A 94 0.46 2.65 2.64
C ASN A 94 1.00 4.01 2.23
N GLY A 95 0.48 4.54 1.12
CA GLY A 95 0.84 5.86 0.60
C GLY A 95 0.49 6.99 1.54
N GLN A 96 -0.59 6.92 2.31
CA GLN A 96 -1.01 8.01 3.19
C GLN A 96 -0.41 7.92 4.59
N TYR A 97 -0.39 6.74 5.21
CA TYR A 97 -0.11 6.59 6.64
C TYR A 97 1.15 5.78 6.95
N TYR A 98 1.40 4.69 6.23
CA TYR A 98 2.39 3.70 6.68
C TYR A 98 3.79 3.86 6.08
N LYS A 99 3.88 4.20 4.79
CA LYS A 99 5.15 4.40 4.06
C LYS A 99 6.10 3.19 4.13
N PHE A 100 5.56 1.97 4.14
CA PHE A 100 6.35 0.75 4.07
C PHE A 100 7.10 0.67 2.73
N LYS A 101 8.28 0.04 2.77
CA LYS A 101 9.19 -0.18 1.64
C LYS A 101 9.39 -1.66 1.41
#